data_AF-A0A529HYW3-F1
#
_entry.id   AF-A0A529HYW3-F1
#
_cell.length_a   1.000
_cell.length_b   1.000
_cell.length_c   1.000
_cell.angle_alpha   90.00
_cell.angle_beta   90.00
_cell.angle_gamma   90.00
#
_symmetry.space_group_name_H-M   'P 1'
#
loop_
_entity.id
_entity.type
_entity.pdbx_description
1 polymer ?
#
loop_
_entity_poly.entity_id
_entity_poly.type
_entity_poly.pdbx_seq_one_letter_code
_entity_poly.pdbx_strand_id
1 'polypeptide(L)'
;MTTLHDLTPNFRTIRLLLAREKGHPEGDREEGYDVLAPLTDEGRLDAEEWKSHQASCRVRRFRAGEGDLIGRLRRKPGGQWFFD
;
A
#
# COMPACT_ATOMS: atom_id res chain seq x y z
N MET A 1 -8.15 -10.17 -13.47
CA MET A 1 -8.46 -9.91 -12.05
C MET A 1 -7.55 -10.81 -11.25
N THR A 2 -6.77 -10.28 -10.29
CA THR A 2 -5.96 -11.10 -9.38
C THR A 2 -6.89 -11.86 -8.46
N THR A 3 -6.79 -13.18 -8.45
CA THR A 3 -7.55 -14.05 -7.53
C THR A 3 -6.73 -14.28 -6.27
N LEU A 4 -7.38 -14.66 -5.16
CA LEU A 4 -6.70 -14.94 -3.89
C LEU A 4 -5.64 -16.05 -4.00
N HIS A 5 -5.78 -16.98 -4.95
CA HIS A 5 -4.81 -18.05 -5.20
C HIS A 5 -3.51 -17.55 -5.84
N ASP A 6 -3.51 -16.34 -6.42
CA ASP A 6 -2.33 -15.71 -7.01
C ASP A 6 -1.47 -14.98 -5.97
N LEU A 7 -1.88 -15.00 -4.69
CA LEU A 7 -1.19 -14.35 -3.57
C LEU A 7 -0.67 -15.40 -2.60
N THR A 8 0.54 -15.17 -2.11
CA THR A 8 1.13 -16.01 -1.06
C THR A 8 0.58 -15.65 0.32
N PRO A 9 0.83 -16.50 1.34
CA PRO A 9 0.42 -16.23 2.72
C PRO A 9 1.04 -14.97 3.34
N ASN A 10 2.03 -14.32 2.70
CA ASN A 10 2.70 -13.13 3.20
C ASN A 10 2.01 -11.82 2.79
N PHE A 11 1.05 -11.88 1.87
CA PHE A 11 0.30 -10.70 1.47
C PHE A 11 -0.55 -10.15 2.63
N ARG A 12 -0.51 -8.84 2.80
CA ARG A 12 -1.27 -8.09 3.79
C ARG A 12 -1.95 -6.90 3.15
N THR A 13 -3.09 -6.51 3.71
CA THR A 13 -3.67 -5.19 3.49
C THR A 13 -3.17 -4.26 4.59
N ILE A 14 -2.43 -3.24 4.20
CA ILE A 14 -1.83 -2.24 5.07
C ILE A 14 -2.63 -0.95 4.92
N ARG A 15 -3.19 -0.43 6.02
CA ARG A 15 -3.93 0.83 6.02
C ARG A 15 -3.08 1.92 6.66
N LEU A 16 -2.80 2.97 5.89
CA LEU A 16 -2.13 4.18 6.32
C LEU A 16 -3.17 5.29 6.41
N LEU A 17 -3.31 5.90 7.59
CA LEU A 17 -4.25 7.00 7.82
C LEU A 17 -3.49 8.31 7.94
N LEU A 18 -4.14 9.41 7.58
CA LEU A 18 -3.55 10.73 7.72
C LEU A 18 -3.22 10.99 9.19
N ALA A 19 -1.94 11.18 9.47
CA ALA A 19 -1.46 11.53 10.80
C ALA A 19 -1.75 13.01 11.11
N ARG A 20 -1.45 13.41 12.34
CA ARG A 20 -1.69 14.78 12.79
C ARG A 20 -0.87 15.78 11.99
N GLU A 21 -1.52 16.79 11.45
CA GLU A 21 -0.86 17.88 10.73
C GLU A 21 -1.66 19.19 10.81
N LYS A 22 -1.15 20.26 10.17
CA LYS A 22 -1.86 21.52 10.10
C LYS A 22 -3.16 21.34 9.30
N GLY A 23 -4.30 21.59 9.94
CA GLY A 23 -5.64 21.36 9.37
C GLY A 23 -6.29 20.05 9.83
N HIS A 24 -5.48 19.09 10.31
CA HIS A 24 -5.94 17.81 10.85
C HIS A 24 -5.23 17.53 12.19
N PRO A 25 -5.52 18.30 13.26
CA PRO A 25 -4.80 18.17 14.53
C PRO A 25 -4.96 16.78 15.19
N GLU A 26 -6.06 16.08 14.91
CA GLU A 26 -6.30 14.71 15.38
C GLU A 26 -5.93 13.65 14.34
N GLY A 27 -5.43 14.06 13.17
CA GLY A 27 -5.36 13.24 11.97
C GLY A 27 -6.73 13.09 11.31
N ASP A 28 -6.81 12.24 10.29
CA ASP A 28 -8.05 11.94 9.60
C ASP A 28 -8.09 10.45 9.20
N ARG A 29 -9.17 9.77 9.57
CA ARG A 29 -9.39 8.35 9.27
C ARG A 29 -10.05 8.13 7.90
N GLU A 30 -10.61 9.19 7.33
CA GLU A 30 -11.26 9.20 6.02
C GLU A 30 -10.29 9.64 4.91
N GLU A 31 -9.04 9.97 5.25
CA GLU A 31 -7.96 10.23 4.31
C GLU A 31 -6.79 9.27 4.53
N GLY A 32 -6.29 8.67 3.45
CA GLY A 32 -5.14 7.79 3.55
C GLY A 32 -4.90 6.91 2.34
N TYR A 33 -4.21 5.79 2.59
CA TYR A 33 -3.84 4.79 1.60
C TYR A 33 -4.14 3.38 2.12
N ASP A 34 -4.73 2.54 1.28
CA ASP A 34 -4.69 1.09 1.45
C ASP A 34 -3.65 0.50 0.49
N VAL A 35 -2.79 -0.37 1.00
CA VAL A 35 -1.73 -1.02 0.22
C VAL A 35 -1.87 -2.52 0.36
N LEU A 36 -1.96 -3.22 -0.77
CA LEU A 36 -1.85 -4.68 -0.83
C LEU A 36 -0.39 -5.01 -1.20
N ALA A 37 0.35 -5.62 -0.29
CA ALA A 37 1.76 -5.97 -0.50
C ALA A 37 2.20 -7.15 0.38
N PRO A 38 3.23 -7.91 -0.03
CA PRO A 38 3.84 -8.92 0.81
C PRO A 38 4.69 -8.28 1.92
N LEU A 39 4.59 -8.83 3.12
CA LEU A 39 5.44 -8.47 4.26
C LEU A 39 6.29 -9.66 4.71
N THR A 40 7.50 -9.38 5.18
CA THR A 40 8.33 -10.33 5.92
C THR A 40 7.72 -10.61 7.30
N ASP A 41 8.22 -11.62 8.00
CA ASP A 41 7.76 -11.98 9.35
C ASP A 41 7.99 -10.84 10.37
N GLU A 42 8.95 -9.95 10.12
CA GLU A 42 9.20 -8.74 10.93
C GLU A 42 8.29 -7.56 10.54
N GLY A 43 7.33 -7.76 9.62
CA GLY A 43 6.40 -6.74 9.18
C GLY A 43 6.99 -5.68 8.24
N ARG A 44 8.10 -5.97 7.55
CA ARG A 44 8.71 -5.09 6.53
C ARG A 44 8.24 -5.48 5.14
N LEU A 45 8.26 -4.56 4.18
CA LEU A 45 7.95 -4.89 2.78
C LEU A 45 8.96 -5.91 2.24
N ASP A 46 8.47 -7.05 1.76
CA ASP A 46 9.29 -8.08 1.13
C ASP A 46 9.60 -7.70 -0.33
N ALA A 47 10.85 -7.34 -0.60
CA ALA A 47 11.27 -6.90 -1.92
C ALA A 47 11.35 -8.04 -2.95
N GLU A 48 11.71 -9.26 -2.52
CA GLU A 48 11.88 -10.40 -3.41
C GLU A 48 10.52 -10.95 -3.84
N GLU A 49 9.59 -11.07 -2.89
CA GLU A 49 8.23 -11.51 -3.17
C GLU A 49 7.44 -10.46 -3.95
N TRP A 50 7.61 -9.17 -3.63
CA TRP A 50 7.06 -8.06 -4.41
C TRP A 50 7.50 -8.14 -5.87
N LYS A 51 8.79 -8.40 -6.12
CA LYS A 51 9.36 -8.44 -7.47
C LYS A 51 8.66 -9.48 -8.36
N SER A 52 8.25 -10.60 -7.77
CA SER A 52 7.54 -11.69 -8.45
C SER A 52 6.04 -11.40 -8.64
N HIS A 53 5.45 -10.52 -7.81
CA HIS A 53 4.00 -10.25 -7.78
C HIS A 53 3.65 -8.76 -7.97
N GLN A 54 4.47 -8.00 -8.70
CA GLN A 54 4.32 -6.54 -8.84
C GLN A 54 2.93 -6.12 -9.35
N ALA A 55 2.32 -6.93 -10.24
CA ALA A 55 1.00 -6.66 -10.78
C ALA A 55 -0.11 -6.71 -9.72
N SER A 56 0.08 -7.54 -8.70
CA SER A 56 -0.84 -7.71 -7.57
C SER A 56 -0.64 -6.67 -6.47
N CYS A 57 0.51 -5.99 -6.43
CA CYS A 57 0.83 -5.00 -5.39
C CYS A 57 0.18 -3.64 -5.69
N ARG A 58 -1.05 -3.45 -5.23
CA ARG A 58 -1.91 -2.29 -5.54
C ARG A 58 -1.97 -1.30 -4.39
N VAL A 59 -2.16 -0.03 -4.72
CA VAL A 59 -2.36 1.06 -3.77
C VAL A 59 -3.68 1.74 -4.09
N ARG A 60 -4.49 2.05 -3.07
CA ARG A 60 -5.69 2.87 -3.17
C ARG A 60 -5.51 4.09 -2.29
N ARG A 61 -5.45 5.29 -2.88
CA ARG A 61 -5.56 6.54 -2.13
C ARG A 61 -7.04 6.89 -2.00
N PHE A 62 -7.48 7.15 -0.78
CA PHE A 62 -8.85 7.51 -0.47
C PHE A 62 -8.90 8.82 0.30
N ARG A 63 -9.96 9.60 0.08
CA ARG A 63 -10.27 10.84 0.79
C ARG A 63 -11.77 11.11 0.72
N ALA A 64 -12.38 11.51 1.84
CA ALA A 64 -13.79 11.88 1.87
C ALA A 64 -14.12 12.96 0.83
N GLY A 65 -15.16 12.72 0.02
CA GLY A 65 -15.62 13.64 -1.01
C GLY A 65 -14.83 13.62 -2.33
N GLU A 66 -13.75 12.84 -2.41
CA GLU A 66 -12.98 12.62 -3.64
C GLU A 66 -13.15 11.17 -4.13
N GLY A 67 -12.96 10.95 -5.44
CA GLY A 67 -12.91 9.60 -6.00
C GLY A 67 -11.60 8.92 -5.64
N ASP A 68 -11.66 7.62 -5.34
CA ASP A 68 -10.47 6.83 -5.06
C ASP A 68 -9.50 6.82 -6.25
N LEU A 69 -8.21 6.98 -5.96
CA LEU A 69 -7.15 6.84 -6.95
C LEU A 69 -6.44 5.50 -6.76
N ILE A 70 -6.24 4.76 -7.85
CA ILE A 70 -5.64 3.43 -7.80
C ILE A 70 -4.28 3.40 -8.51
N GLY A 71 -3.24 3.10 -7.75
CA GLY A 71 -1.87 2.93 -8.21
C GLY A 71 -1.30 1.55 -7.87
N ARG A 72 0.02 1.48 -7.79
CA ARG A 72 0.84 0.32 -7.46
C ARG A 72 1.94 0.71 -6.49
N LEU A 73 2.33 -0.25 -5.67
CA LEU A 73 3.56 -0.14 -4.91
C LEU A 73 4.74 -0.46 -5.83
N ARG A 74 5.68 0.49 -5.96
CA ARG A 74 6.87 0.37 -6.82
C ARG A 74 8.15 0.53 -6.01
N ARG A 75 9.25 -0.02 -6.53
CA ARG A 75 10.58 0.07 -5.94
C ARG A 75 11.59 0.58 -6.97
N LYS A 76 12.34 1.62 -6.63
CA LYS A 76 13.43 2.16 -7.46
C LYS A 76 14.73 1.35 -7.30
N PRO A 77 15.66 1.43 -8.27
CA PRO A 77 17.06 1.09 -8.00
C PRO A 77 17.55 1.82 -6.74
N GLY A 78 18.27 1.12 -5.86
CA GLY A 78 18.65 1.65 -4.53
C GLY A 78 17.63 1.38 -3.43
N GLY A 79 16.47 0.81 -3.77
CA GLY A 79 15.56 0.18 -2.81
C GLY A 79 14.49 1.08 -2.20
N GLN A 80 14.37 2.32 -2.66
CA GLN A 80 13.30 3.23 -2.27
C GLN A 80 11.94 2.74 -2.79
N TRP A 81 10.98 2.63 -1.89
CA TRP A 81 9.58 2.36 -2.21
C TRP A 81 8.83 3.66 -2.54
N PHE A 82 7.86 3.59 -3.45
CA PHE A 82 6.98 4.71 -3.78
C PHE A 82 5.61 4.21 -4.30
N PHE A 83 4.61 5.07 -4.22
CA PHE A 83 3.31 4.87 -4.88
C PHE A 83 3.37 5.58 -6.23
N ASP A 84 2.98 4.87 -7.30
CA ASP A 84 2.94 5.44 -8.67
C ASP A 84 1.65 6.23 -8.99
#